data_AF-A0A7V8V4S7-F1
#
_entry.id   AF-A0A7V8V4S7-F1
#
_cell.length_a   1.000
_cell.length_b   1.000
_cell.length_c   1.000
_cell.angle_alpha   90.00
_cell.angle_beta   90.00
_cell.angle_gamma   90.00
#
_symmetry.space_group_name_H-M   'P 1'
#
loop_
_entity.id
_entity.type
_entity.pdbx_description
1 polymer ?
#
loop_
_entity_poly.entity_id
_entity_poly.type
_entity_poly.pdbx_seq_one_letter_code
_entity_poly.pdbx_strand_id
1 'polypeptide(L)' 'MLSRVEIENLPAHELEILMEFGQDLLSPSELLGVQLFIQRIGGVHNARQAIEMLKKLEQ' A
#
# COMPACT_ATOMS: atom_id res chain seq x y z
N MET A 1 -3.49 13.16 -5.49
CA MET A 1 -3.00 13.27 -4.10
C MET A 1 -3.68 12.20 -3.29
N LEU A 2 -2.99 11.07 -3.12
CA LEU A 2 -3.42 10.01 -2.23
C LEU A 2 -3.32 10.47 -0.77
N SER A 3 -4.44 10.52 -0.06
CA SER A 3 -4.48 10.72 1.39
C SER A 3 -4.25 9.39 2.13
N ARG A 4 -3.87 9.44 3.41
CA ARG A 4 -3.63 8.23 4.22
C ARG A 4 -4.87 7.31 4.26
N VAL A 5 -6.04 7.92 4.42
CA VAL A 5 -7.32 7.21 4.45
C VAL A 5 -7.65 6.60 3.09
N GLU A 6 -7.25 7.24 1.99
CA GLU A 6 -7.44 6.66 0.65
C GLU A 6 -6.60 5.41 0.45
N ILE A 7 -5.32 5.40 0.84
CA ILE A 7 -4.43 4.23 0.70
C ILE A 7 -5.00 3.01 1.45
N GLU A 8 -5.52 3.21 2.65
CA GLU A 8 -6.09 2.12 3.47
C GLU A 8 -7.36 1.50 2.91
N ASN A 9 -8.06 2.23 2.04
CA ASN A 9 -9.30 1.78 1.42
C ASN A 9 -9.08 1.23 0.00
N LEU A 10 -7.84 1.18 -0.48
CA LEU A 10 -7.53 0.60 -1.78
C LEU A 10 -7.74 -0.91 -1.74
N PRO A 11 -8.28 -1.49 -2.83
CA PRO A 11 -8.38 -2.93 -2.95
C PRO A 11 -6.98 -3.57 -2.98
N ALA A 12 -6.91 -4.85 -2.62
CA ALA A 12 -5.64 -5.52 -2.40
C ALA A 12 -4.71 -5.52 -3.63
N HIS A 13 -5.27 -5.57 -4.83
CA HIS A 13 -4.51 -5.50 -6.08
C HIS A 13 -3.88 -4.12 -6.35
N GLU A 14 -4.55 -3.03 -5.97
CA GLU A 14 -4.00 -1.68 -6.09
C GLU A 14 -2.89 -1.44 -5.06
N LEU A 15 -3.07 -1.95 -3.83
CA LEU A 15 -2.02 -1.93 -2.80
C LEU A 15 -0.76 -2.67 -3.25
N GLU A 16 -0.91 -3.81 -3.93
CA GLU A 16 0.21 -4.55 -4.50
C GLU A 16 0.95 -3.73 -5.56
N ILE A 17 0.23 -3.12 -6.50
CA ILE A 17 0.84 -2.26 -7.53
C ILE A 17 1.64 -1.13 -6.90
N LEU A 18 1.09 -0.48 -5.85
CA LEU A 18 1.79 0.59 -5.14
C LEU A 18 3.06 0.10 -4.44
N MET A 19 3.04 -1.11 -3.89
CA MET A 19 4.20 -1.70 -3.23
C MET A 19 5.32 -2.08 -4.21
N GLU A 20 5.00 -2.50 -5.43
CA GLU A 20 5.97 -3.00 -6.40
C GLU A 20 6.48 -1.92 -7.36
N PHE A 21 5.60 -1.02 -7.79
CA PHE A 21 5.89 -0.01 -8.82
C PHE A 21 5.72 1.43 -8.34
N GLY A 22 5.29 1.64 -7.09
CA GLY A 22 4.98 2.98 -6.57
C GLY A 22 6.16 3.95 -6.59
N GLN A 23 7.41 3.47 -6.54
CA GLN A 23 8.59 4.34 -6.60
C GLN A 23 8.76 5.05 -7.95
N ASP A 24 8.33 4.41 -9.04
CA ASP A 24 8.50 4.93 -10.41
C ASP A 24 7.29 5.73 -10.89
N LEU A 25 6.12 5.53 -10.24
CA LEU A 25 4.83 6.05 -10.70
C LEU A 25 4.28 7.21 -9.85
N LEU A 26 4.71 7.32 -8.59
CA LEU A 26 4.10 8.25 -7.63
C LEU A 26 4.88 9.56 -7.53
N SER A 27 4.16 10.64 -7.26
CA SER A 27 4.80 11.88 -6.80
C SER A 27 5.48 11.66 -5.43
N PRO A 28 6.48 12.47 -5.05
CA PRO A 28 7.16 12.34 -3.76
C PRO A 28 6.21 12.36 -2.54
N SER A 29 5.13 13.15 -2.61
CA SER A 29 4.11 13.20 -1.55
C SER A 29 3.33 11.90 -1.42
N GLU A 30 3.01 11.26 -2.54
CA GLU A 30 2.24 10.02 -2.56
C GLU A 30 3.13 8.85 -2.14
N LEU A 31 4.39 8.84 -2.57
CA LEU A 31 5.39 7.87 -2.13
C LEU A 31 5.59 7.93 -0.60
N LEU A 32 5.66 9.14 -0.02
CA LEU A 32 5.70 9.31 1.43
C LEU A 32 4.47 8.73 2.12
N GLY A 33 3.27 8.91 1.54
CA GLY A 33 2.04 8.30 2.03
C GLY A 33 2.13 6.78 2.11
N VAL A 34 2.62 6.14 1.04
CA VAL A 34 2.83 4.68 0.99
C VAL A 34 3.90 4.22 1.99
N GLN A 35 5.01 4.94 2.11
CA GLN A 35 6.06 4.61 3.08
C GLN A 35 5.56 4.69 4.52
N LEU A 36 4.76 5.70 4.86
CA LEU A 36 4.16 5.84 6.19
C LEU A 36 3.16 4.71 6.49
N PHE A 37 2.37 4.32 5.49
CA PHE A 37 1.48 3.15 5.59
C PHE A 37 2.29 1.89 5.90
N ILE A 38 3.35 1.62 5.14
CA ILE A 38 4.23 0.45 5.32
C ILE A 38 4.85 0.46 6.72
N GLN A 39 5.38 1.60 7.18
CA GLN A 39 5.98 1.73 8.51
C GLN A 39 4.98 1.41 9.63
N ARG A 40 3.74 1.88 9.52
CA ARG A 40 2.70 1.63 10.53
C ARG A 40 2.37 0.14 10.69
N ILE A 41 2.42 -0.63 9.61
CA ILE A 41 2.12 -2.07 9.62
C ILE A 41 3.34 -2.89 10.10
N GLY A 42 4.46 -2.23 10.41
CA GLY A 42 5.68 -2.89 10.88
C GLY A 42 6.64 -3.26 9.75
N GLY A 43 6.54 -2.56 8.61
CA GLY A 43 7.45 -2.70 7.49
C GLY A 43 6.90 -3.50 6.31
N VAL A 44 7.73 -3.59 5.27
CA VAL A 44 7.39 -4.14 3.95
C VAL A 44 6.91 -5.59 4.04
N HIS A 45 7.52 -6.39 4.91
CA HIS A 45 7.15 -7.80 5.07
C HIS A 45 5.70 -7.96 5.54
N ASN A 46 5.33 -7.23 6.59
CA ASN A 46 3.99 -7.27 7.16
C ASN A 46 2.97 -6.66 6.19
N ALA A 47 3.34 -5.59 5.47
CA ALA A 47 2.49 -5.00 4.44
C ALA A 47 2.16 -6.02 3.33
N ARG A 48 3.16 -6.79 2.85
CA ARG A 48 2.92 -7.88 1.88
C ARG A 48 2.00 -8.96 2.45
N GLN A 49 2.22 -9.40 3.68
CA GLN A 49 1.33 -10.40 4.31
C GLN A 49 -0.10 -9.89 4.47
N ALA A 50 -0.28 -8.62 4.85
CA ALA A 50 -1.60 -8.00 4.98
C ALA A 50 -2.32 -7.93 3.64
N ILE A 51 -1.62 -7.55 2.56
CA ILE A 51 -2.18 -7.54 1.19
C ILE A 51 -2.60 -8.95 0.76
N GLU A 52 -1.75 -9.96 0.98
CA GLU A 52 -2.08 -11.35 0.67
C GLU A 52 -3.30 -11.86 1.45
N MET A 53 -3.47 -11.40 2.70
CA MET A 53 -4.66 -11.71 3.49
C MET A 53 -5.90 -11.01 2.92
N LEU A 54 -5.80 -9.73 2.54
CA LEU A 54 -6.90 -8.98 1.93
C LEU A 54 -7.35 -9.61 0.60
N LYS A 55 -6.42 -10.01 -0.27
CA LYS A 55 -6.73 -10.72 -1.53
C LYS A 55 -7.56 -11.98 -1.31
N LYS A 56 -7.37 -12.68 -0.19
CA LYS A 56 -8.15 -13.89 0.16
C LYS A 56 -9.56 -13.55 0.66
N LEU A 57 -9.75 -12.38 1.26
CA LEU A 57 -11.04 -11.91 1.78
C LEU A 57 -11.90 -11.25 0.69
N GLU A 58 -11.28 -10.73 -0.37
CA GLU A 58 -11.95 -10.12 -1.52
C GLU A 58 -12.49 -11.14 -2.55
N GLN A 59 -12.27 -12.45 -2.32
CA GLN A 59 -12.82 -13.55 -3.14
C GLN A 59 -14.32 -13.75 -2.90
#